data_AF-A0A841LSA8-F1
#
_entry.id   AF-A0A841LSA8-F1
#
_cell.length_a   1.000
_cell.length_b   1.000
_cell.length_c   1.000
_cell.angle_alpha   90.00
_cell.angle_beta   90.00
_cell.angle_gamma   90.00
#
_symmetry.space_group_name_H-M   'P 1'
#
loop_
_entity.id
_entity.type
_entity.pdbx_description
1 polymer ?
#
loop_
_entity_poly.entity_id
_entity_poly.type
_entity_poly.pdbx_seq_one_letter_code
_entity_poly.pdbx_strand_id
1 'polypeptide(L)'
;MTDTTEATNAAVEKAAARADLDARRRKLLFRSWHRGMKEMDIIFGQYADEYIAGFTDAQLDEYEHLLEVLDRDLFKWVTGESDIPAQFDTPLFRDIIDFRKRIAF
;
A
#
# COMPACT_ATOMS: atom_id res chain seq x y z
N MET A 1 32.60 0.30 -1.39
CA MET A 1 32.41 1.19 -2.57
C MET A 1 31.61 0.40 -3.60
N THR A 2 30.34 0.10 -3.29
CA THR A 2 29.40 -0.65 -4.15
C THR A 2 27.93 -0.20 -4.01
N ASP A 3 27.59 0.72 -3.11
CA ASP A 3 26.18 1.07 -2.82
C ASP A 3 25.45 1.91 -3.88
N THR A 4 26.15 2.64 -4.74
CA THR A 4 25.49 3.62 -5.64
C THR A 4 24.91 3.00 -6.92
N THR A 5 25.46 1.87 -7.39
CA THR A 5 25.01 1.21 -8.63
C THR A 5 23.74 0.39 -8.41
N GLU A 6 23.56 -0.20 -7.22
CA GLU A 6 22.44 -1.10 -6.92
C GLU A 6 21.13 -0.35 -6.68
N ALA A 7 21.17 0.76 -5.93
CA ALA A 7 19.99 1.59 -5.68
C ALA A 7 19.44 2.24 -6.96
N THR A 8 20.31 2.60 -7.91
CA THR A 8 19.90 3.18 -9.19
C THR A 8 19.18 2.15 -10.07
N ASN A 9 19.66 0.91 -10.12
CA ASN A 9 19.01 -0.16 -10.90
C ASN A 9 17.64 -0.53 -10.33
N ALA A 10 17.51 -0.67 -9.01
CA ALA A 10 16.24 -1.03 -8.37
C ALA A 10 15.13 0.03 -8.60
N ALA A 11 15.49 1.32 -8.61
CA ALA A 11 14.55 2.40 -8.87
C ALA A 11 14.02 2.37 -10.32
N VAL A 12 14.90 2.06 -11.29
CA VAL A 12 14.53 1.92 -12.71
C VAL A 12 13.62 0.71 -12.92
N GLU A 13 13.92 -0.42 -12.29
CA GLU A 13 13.08 -1.62 -12.35
C GLU A 13 11.69 -1.39 -11.75
N LYS A 14 11.59 -0.72 -10.59
CA LYS A 14 10.29 -0.33 -10.02
C LYS A 14 9.52 0.61 -10.93
N ALA A 15 10.19 1.57 -11.57
CA ALA A 15 9.53 2.49 -12.51
C ALA A 15 8.99 1.76 -13.75
N ALA A 16 9.74 0.81 -14.30
CA ALA A 16 9.29 -0.03 -15.41
C ALA A 16 8.12 -0.93 -14.99
N ALA A 17 8.22 -1.61 -13.83
CA ALA A 17 7.14 -2.44 -13.30
C ALA A 17 5.84 -1.65 -13.08
N ARG A 18 5.94 -0.40 -12.59
CA ARG A 18 4.79 0.51 -12.45
C ARG A 18 4.19 0.91 -13.80
N ALA A 19 4.99 1.02 -14.86
CA ALA A 19 4.51 1.36 -16.20
C ALA A 19 3.70 0.21 -16.83
N ASP A 20 4.07 -1.03 -16.52
CA ASP A 20 3.40 -2.24 -17.03
C ASP A 20 2.08 -2.59 -16.31
N LEU A 21 1.81 -1.96 -15.16
CA LEU A 21 0.53 -2.11 -14.46
C LEU A 21 -0.63 -1.67 -15.37
N ASP A 22 -1.75 -2.38 -15.34
CA ASP A 22 -2.97 -1.92 -16.02
C ASP A 22 -3.55 -0.63 -15.41
N ALA A 23 -4.55 -0.06 -16.09
CA ALA A 23 -5.16 1.21 -15.69
C ALA A 23 -5.77 1.19 -14.27
N ARG A 24 -6.37 0.07 -13.84
CA ARG A 24 -6.97 -0.07 -12.51
C ARG A 24 -5.87 -0.05 -11.46
N ARG A 25 -4.87 -0.91 -11.59
CA ARG A 25 -3.73 -0.98 -10.65
C ARG A 25 -2.98 0.36 -10.56
N ARG A 26 -2.72 1.04 -11.68
CA ARG A 26 -2.10 2.38 -11.67
C ARG A 26 -2.92 3.42 -10.91
N LYS A 27 -4.25 3.41 -11.08
CA LYS A 27 -5.14 4.32 -10.35
C LYS A 27 -5.09 4.06 -8.85
N LEU A 28 -5.08 2.80 -8.42
CA LEU A 28 -5.02 2.42 -7.01
C LEU A 28 -3.66 2.74 -6.40
N LEU A 29 -2.57 2.48 -7.13
CA LEU A 29 -1.24 2.88 -6.69
C LEU A 29 -1.15 4.39 -6.50
N PHE A 30 -1.67 5.18 -7.44
CA PHE A 30 -1.75 6.63 -7.29
C PHE A 30 -2.52 7.03 -6.03
N ARG A 31 -3.74 6.50 -5.83
CA ARG A 31 -4.55 6.77 -4.63
C ARG A 31 -3.86 6.35 -3.32
N SER A 32 -2.98 5.36 -3.36
CA SER A 32 -2.23 4.89 -2.18
C SER A 32 -1.17 5.90 -1.72
N TRP A 33 -0.63 6.70 -2.65
CA TRP A 33 0.38 7.73 -2.41
C TRP A 33 -0.18 9.16 -2.30
N HIS A 34 -1.49 9.33 -2.48
CA HIS A 34 -2.18 10.65 -2.50
C HIS A 34 -3.29 10.68 -1.46
N ARG A 35 -2.96 10.31 -0.24
CA ARG A 35 -3.83 10.37 0.93
C ARG A 35 -3.60 11.67 1.70
N GLY A 36 -4.47 11.96 2.65
CA GLY A 36 -4.44 13.18 3.46
C GLY A 36 -3.48 13.14 4.65
N MET A 37 -2.93 11.96 4.99
CA MET A 37 -1.93 11.79 6.05
C MET A 37 -0.66 11.11 5.54
N LYS A 38 0.50 11.68 5.89
CA LYS A 38 1.79 11.23 5.38
C LYS A 38 2.13 9.80 5.83
N GLU A 39 1.77 9.45 7.05
CA GLU A 39 1.94 8.11 7.61
C GLU A 39 1.14 7.09 6.79
N MET A 40 -0.07 7.45 6.38
CA MET A 40 -0.93 6.59 5.57
C MET A 40 -0.39 6.44 4.15
N ASP A 41 0.14 7.51 3.56
CA ASP A 41 0.84 7.43 2.27
C ASP A 41 2.03 6.47 2.33
N ILE A 42 2.84 6.54 3.38
CA ILE A 42 4.01 5.67 3.53
C ILE A 42 3.58 4.21 3.65
N ILE A 43 2.61 3.92 4.53
CA ILE A 43 2.16 2.54 4.77
C ILE A 43 1.50 1.95 3.52
N PHE A 44 0.47 2.62 2.97
CA PHE A 44 -0.27 2.10 1.83
C PHE A 44 0.50 2.21 0.52
N GLY A 45 1.25 3.30 0.32
CA GLY A 45 2.05 3.51 -0.87
C GLY A 45 3.17 2.48 -1.01
N GLN A 46 3.93 2.23 0.06
CA GLN A 46 4.99 1.21 0.02
C GLN A 46 4.43 -0.20 -0.13
N TYR A 47 3.30 -0.50 0.53
CA TYR A 47 2.63 -1.79 0.36
C TYR A 47 2.17 -1.99 -1.09
N ALA A 48 1.48 -1.00 -1.67
CA ALA A 48 1.02 -1.07 -3.05
C ALA A 48 2.19 -1.21 -4.03
N ASP A 49 3.29 -0.49 -3.82
CA ASP A 49 4.49 -0.61 -4.67
C ASP A 49 5.06 -2.04 -4.72
N GLU A 50 4.92 -2.80 -3.64
CA GLU A 50 5.48 -4.14 -3.54
C GLU A 50 4.51 -5.22 -4.02
N TYR A 51 3.21 -5.08 -3.73
CA TYR A 51 2.26 -6.18 -3.89
C TYR A 51 1.18 -5.97 -4.96
N ILE A 52 0.90 -4.73 -5.40
CA ILE A 52 -0.29 -4.46 -6.24
C ILE A 52 -0.26 -5.14 -7.62
N ALA A 53 0.93 -5.38 -8.16
CA ALA A 53 1.10 -6.11 -9.42
C ALA A 53 0.55 -7.54 -9.33
N GLY A 54 0.64 -8.17 -8.15
CA GLY A 54 0.23 -9.55 -7.89
C GLY A 54 -1.19 -9.70 -7.33
N PHE A 55 -1.92 -8.61 -7.09
CA PHE A 55 -3.28 -8.71 -6.56
C PHE A 55 -4.19 -9.47 -7.51
N THR A 56 -5.03 -10.34 -6.95
CA THR A 56 -6.19 -10.91 -7.64
C THR A 56 -7.29 -9.86 -7.80
N ASP A 57 -8.28 -10.12 -8.66
CA ASP A 57 -9.41 -9.19 -8.85
C ASP A 57 -10.18 -8.94 -7.54
N ALA A 58 -10.37 -9.98 -6.73
CA ALA A 58 -11.00 -9.84 -5.41
C ALA A 58 -10.18 -8.94 -4.46
N GLN A 59 -8.86 -9.07 -4.47
CA GLN A 59 -7.99 -8.18 -3.68
C GLN A 59 -8.01 -6.74 -4.21
N LEU A 60 -8.16 -6.53 -5.52
CA LEU A 60 -8.32 -5.19 -6.07
C LEU A 60 -9.64 -4.54 -5.66
N ASP A 61 -10.74 -5.30 -5.66
CA ASP A 61 -12.05 -4.84 -5.19
C ASP A 61 -11.98 -4.45 -3.70
N GLU A 62 -11.36 -5.29 -2.89
CA GLU A 62 -11.19 -5.06 -1.47
C GLU A 62 -10.27 -3.86 -1.18
N TYR A 63 -9.16 -3.76 -1.90
CA TYR A 63 -8.23 -2.64 -1.79
C TYR A 63 -8.88 -1.33 -2.21
N GLU A 64 -9.72 -1.34 -3.26
CA GLU A 64 -10.53 -0.19 -3.65
C GLU A 64 -11.41 0.29 -2.51
N HIS A 65 -12.08 -0.63 -1.83
CA HIS A 65 -12.94 -0.31 -0.69
C HIS A 65 -12.14 0.25 0.49
N LEU A 66 -10.97 -0.33 0.81
CA LEU A 66 -10.08 0.21 1.85
C LEU A 66 -9.62 1.64 1.51
N LEU A 67 -9.31 1.93 0.25
CA LEU A 67 -8.85 3.24 -0.17
C LEU A 67 -9.94 4.33 -0.10
N GLU A 68 -11.21 3.98 0.08
CA GLU A 68 -12.32 4.91 0.32
C GLU A 68 -12.46 5.32 1.80
N VAL A 69 -11.87 4.57 2.72
CA VAL A 69 -11.91 4.88 4.14
C VAL A 69 -11.08 6.14 4.44
N LEU A 70 -11.58 6.97 5.35
CA LEU A 70 -10.88 8.15 5.82
C LEU A 70 -9.58 7.76 6.54
N ASP A 71 -8.52 8.51 6.28
CA ASP A 71 -7.20 8.24 6.86
C ASP A 71 -7.23 8.18 8.39
N ARG A 72 -8.04 9.03 9.02
CA ARG A 72 -8.16 9.08 10.48
C ARG A 72 -8.64 7.75 11.06
N ASP A 73 -9.56 7.09 10.37
CA ASP A 73 -10.12 5.81 10.83
C ASP A 73 -9.14 4.68 10.55
N LEU A 74 -8.55 4.64 9.35
CA LEU A 74 -7.48 3.68 9.01
C LEU A 74 -6.31 3.78 10.00
N PHE A 75 -5.88 5.00 10.35
CA PHE A 75 -4.77 5.20 11.27
C PHE A 75 -5.07 4.60 12.64
N LYS A 76 -6.26 4.82 13.19
CA LYS A 76 -6.68 4.24 14.48
C LYS A 76 -6.66 2.71 14.46
N TRP A 77 -7.08 2.11 13.36
CA TRP A 77 -7.09 0.65 13.22
C TRP A 77 -5.67 0.09 13.12
N VAL A 78 -4.82 0.75 12.32
CA VAL A 78 -3.44 0.33 12.10
C VAL A 78 -2.56 0.52 13.35
N THR A 79 -2.85 1.52 14.20
CA THR A 79 -2.16 1.73 15.48
C THR A 79 -2.75 0.89 16.62
N GLY A 80 -3.91 0.27 16.43
CA GLY A 80 -4.63 -0.43 17.48
C GLY A 80 -5.32 0.48 18.50
N GLU A 81 -5.50 1.76 18.18
CA GLU A 81 -6.31 2.71 18.99
C GLU A 81 -7.80 2.34 18.95
N SER A 82 -8.26 1.67 17.90
CA SER A 82 -9.63 1.19 17.77
C SER A 82 -9.69 -0.14 17.04
N ASP A 83 -10.70 -0.94 17.36
CA ASP A 83 -10.95 -2.22 16.67
C ASP A 83 -11.28 -2.01 15.19
N ILE A 84 -10.86 -2.98 14.38
CA ILE A 84 -11.18 -3.02 12.95
C ILE A 84 -12.65 -3.44 12.81
N PRO A 85 -13.51 -2.65 12.11
CA PRO A 85 -14.87 -3.08 11.84
C PRO A 85 -14.88 -4.38 11.02
N ALA A 86 -15.83 -5.27 11.28
CA ALA A 86 -15.86 -6.62 10.68
C ALA A 86 -15.78 -6.62 9.13
N GLN A 87 -16.32 -5.60 8.47
CA GLN A 87 -16.26 -5.45 7.00
C GLN A 87 -14.87 -5.12 6.46
N PHE A 88 -13.96 -4.61 7.31
CA PHE A 88 -12.57 -4.28 6.98
C PHE A 88 -11.57 -5.22 7.64
N ASP A 89 -12.02 -6.12 8.52
CA ASP A 89 -11.18 -7.11 9.18
C ASP A 89 -10.92 -8.31 8.25
N THR A 90 -10.16 -8.03 7.20
CA THR A 90 -9.92 -8.94 6.09
C THR A 90 -8.47 -9.42 6.08
N PRO A 91 -8.16 -10.52 5.37
CA PRO A 91 -6.78 -10.97 5.21
C PRO A 91 -5.86 -9.91 4.61
N LEU A 92 -6.33 -9.12 3.62
CA LEU A 92 -5.51 -8.06 3.00
C LEU A 92 -5.20 -6.96 3.99
N PHE A 93 -6.19 -6.49 4.76
CA PHE A 93 -5.95 -5.39 5.68
C PHE A 93 -5.05 -5.81 6.85
N ARG A 94 -5.19 -7.05 7.34
CA ARG A 94 -4.26 -7.63 8.32
C ARG A 94 -2.84 -7.70 7.78
N ASP A 95 -2.67 -8.09 6.52
CA ASP A 95 -1.35 -8.11 5.86
C ASP A 95 -0.73 -6.70 5.74
N ILE A 96 -1.54 -5.67 5.47
CA ILE A 96 -1.09 -4.27 5.49
C ILE A 96 -0.62 -3.85 6.90
N ILE A 97 -1.35 -4.24 7.95
CA ILE A 97 -0.98 -3.97 9.34
C ILE A 97 0.34 -4.68 9.70
N ASP A 98 0.52 -5.93 9.25
CA ASP A 98 1.74 -6.68 9.45
C ASP A 98 2.91 -6.13 8.63
N PHE A 99 2.67 -5.63 7.41
CA PHE A 99 3.65 -4.93 6.60
C PHE A 99 4.19 -3.69 7.31
N ARG A 100 3.33 -2.88 7.94
CA ARG A 100 3.78 -1.73 8.74
C ARG A 100 4.83 -2.11 9.79
N LYS A 101 4.72 -3.27 10.44
CA LYS A 101 5.68 -3.71 11.47
C LYS A 101 7.10 -3.92 10.91
N ARG A 102 7.23 -4.08 9.59
CA ARG A 102 8.50 -4.23 8.88
C ARG A 102 9.11 -2.89 8.44
N ILE A 103 8.30 -1.82 8.41
CA ILE A 103 8.75 -0.48 8.02
C ILE A 103 9.32 0.21 9.27
N ALA A 104 10.59 0.60 9.22
CA ALA A 104 11.17 1.49 10.23
C ALA A 104 10.72 2.93 9.94
N PHE A 105 10.22 3.62 10.97
CA PHE A 105 9.91 5.05 10.93
C PHE A 105 11.09 5.87 11.44
#